data_AF-A0A6F9C394-F1
#
_entry.id   AF-A0A6F9C394-F1
#
_cell.length_a   1.000
_cell.length_b   1.000
_cell.length_c   1.000
_cell.angle_alpha   90.00
_cell.angle_beta   90.00
_cell.angle_gamma   90.00
#
_symmetry.space_group_name_H-M   'P 1'
#
loop_
_entity.id
_entity.type
_entity.pdbx_description
1 polymer ?
#
loop_
_entity_poly.entity_id
_entity_poly.type
_entity_poly.pdbx_seq_one_letter_code
_entity_poly.pdbx_strand_id
1 'polypeptide(L)'
;VKLMFQRMYGEVVSLSSPGEEARRRFFTDLLLVQAARAPPHRRHKALRSEEVLPVVEVPGPRILSPKEQHRLADQEENTLRELRLFLRDVTKRLAIDKRFNIFSKPVDIEEVSDYLEVIIQPMDLSTVMTKIDTHKYLTAKDFL
;
A
#
# COMPACT_ATOMS: atom_id res chain seq x y z
N VAL A 1 -23.36 -21.51 17.12
CA VAL A 1 -23.66 -22.25 18.37
C VAL A 1 -22.34 -22.69 18.97
N LYS A 2 -22.04 -22.29 20.21
CA LYS A 2 -20.83 -22.73 20.93
C LYS A 2 -21.24 -23.84 21.90
N LEU A 3 -20.55 -24.97 21.82
CA LEU A 3 -20.77 -26.11 22.72
C LEU A 3 -19.84 -25.95 23.94
N MET A 4 -20.42 -25.97 25.13
CA MET A 4 -19.68 -26.01 26.40
C MET A 4 -19.80 -27.42 26.99
N PHE A 5 -18.68 -27.99 27.42
CA PHE A 5 -18.61 -29.37 27.89
C PHE A 5 -18.23 -29.40 29.37
N GLN A 6 -19.05 -30.04 30.20
CA GLN A 6 -18.71 -30.28 31.59
C GLN A 6 -18.22 -31.73 31.74
N ARG A 7 -16.90 -31.92 31.65
CA ARG A 7 -16.24 -33.24 31.54
C ARG A 7 -16.60 -34.24 32.63
N MET A 8 -17.06 -33.79 33.79
CA MET A 8 -17.37 -34.63 34.95
C MET A 8 -18.69 -35.41 34.80
N TYR A 9 -19.65 -34.91 34.02
CA TYR A 9 -21.02 -35.47 33.96
C TYR A 9 -21.44 -35.91 32.55
N GLY A 10 -20.56 -35.78 31.54
CA GLY A 10 -20.87 -36.17 30.16
C GLY A 10 -21.87 -35.27 29.45
N GLU A 11 -22.26 -34.15 30.05
CA GLU A 11 -23.26 -33.23 29.48
C GLU A 11 -22.63 -32.21 28.52
N VAL A 12 -23.29 -32.03 27.37
CA VAL A 12 -22.95 -31.02 26.36
C VAL A 12 -24.03 -29.96 26.35
N VAL A 13 -23.70 -28.76 26.81
CA VAL A 13 -24.64 -27.62 26.79
C VAL A 13 -24.40 -26.80 25.52
N SER A 14 -25.45 -26.71 24.70
CA SER A 14 -25.45 -25.93 23.47
C SER A 14 -25.86 -24.48 23.75
N LEU A 15 -24.91 -23.56 23.66
CA LEU A 15 -25.18 -22.13 23.82
C LEU A 15 -25.32 -21.46 22.44
N SER A 16 -26.48 -20.89 22.19
CA SER A 16 -26.72 -19.97 21.08
C SER A 16 -26.38 -18.53 21.49
N SER A 17 -26.03 -17.70 20.51
CA SER A 17 -25.89 -16.25 20.76
C SER A 17 -27.20 -15.71 21.34
N PRO A 18 -27.16 -14.86 22.39
CA PRO A 18 -28.38 -14.32 22.96
C PRO A 18 -29.13 -13.50 21.90
N GLY A 19 -30.45 -13.71 21.83
CA GLY A 19 -31.33 -12.93 20.95
C GLY A 19 -31.30 -11.44 21.26
N GLU A 20 -31.84 -10.61 20.35
CA GLU A 20 -31.87 -9.16 20.55
C GLU A 20 -32.52 -8.76 21.88
N GLU A 21 -33.64 -9.38 22.24
CA GLU A 21 -34.35 -9.07 23.49
C GLU A 21 -33.53 -9.43 24.73
N ALA A 22 -32.83 -10.58 24.72
CA ALA A 22 -31.96 -10.99 25.81
C ALA A 22 -30.77 -10.03 25.97
N ARG A 23 -30.18 -9.59 24.85
CA ARG A 23 -29.11 -8.58 24.86
C ARG A 23 -29.63 -7.24 25.36
N ARG A 24 -30.77 -6.77 24.85
CA ARG A 24 -31.41 -5.52 25.26
C ARG A 24 -31.68 -5.53 26.76
N ARG A 25 -32.32 -6.58 27.27
CA ARG A 25 -32.60 -6.72 28.71
C ARG A 25 -31.33 -6.74 29.56
N PHE A 26 -30.32 -7.51 29.16
CA PHE A 26 -29.07 -7.62 29.91
C PHE A 26 -28.33 -6.28 29.99
N PHE A 27 -28.25 -5.55 28.87
CA PHE A 27 -27.46 -4.31 28.79
C PHE A 27 -28.24 -3.03 29.11
N THR A 28 -29.57 -3.10 29.26
CA THR A 28 -30.40 -1.90 29.55
C THR A 28 -29.96 -1.21 30.83
N ASP A 29 -29.77 -1.95 31.92
CA ASP A 29 -29.35 -1.33 33.19
C ASP A 29 -27.97 -0.68 33.05
N LEU A 30 -26.99 -1.38 32.44
CA LEU A 30 -25.65 -0.83 32.27
C LEU A 30 -25.63 0.42 31.37
N LEU A 31 -26.22 0.34 30.18
CA LEU A 31 -26.09 1.38 29.15
C LEU A 31 -27.08 2.53 29.31
N LEU A 32 -28.31 2.24 29.72
CA LEU A 32 -29.38 3.25 29.79
C LEU A 32 -29.60 3.79 31.20
N VAL A 33 -29.21 3.05 32.25
CA VAL A 33 -29.42 3.48 33.64
C VAL A 33 -28.10 3.88 34.28
N GLN A 34 -27.13 2.97 34.36
CA GLN A 34 -25.88 3.21 35.08
C GLN A 34 -24.99 4.22 34.35
N ALA A 35 -24.80 4.08 33.04
CA ALA A 35 -23.99 5.01 32.25
C ALA A 35 -24.63 6.41 32.12
N ALA A 36 -25.97 6.50 32.21
CA ALA A 36 -26.70 7.76 32.15
C ALA A 36 -26.80 8.47 33.51
N ARG A 37 -26.48 7.78 34.63
CA ARG A 37 -26.45 8.41 35.95
C ARG A 37 -25.29 9.39 36.02
N ALA A 38 -25.60 10.63 36.38
CA ALA A 38 -24.57 11.61 36.70
C ALA A 38 -23.63 11.04 37.77
N PRO A 39 -22.30 11.16 37.60
CA PRO A 39 -21.35 10.72 38.60
C PRO A 39 -21.71 11.32 39.97
N PRO A 40 -21.54 10.58 41.08
CA PRO A 40 -21.84 11.10 42.41
C PRO A 40 -21.04 12.39 42.62
N HIS A 41 -21.76 13.49 42.87
CA HIS A 41 -21.19 14.82 42.99
C HIS A 41 -20.31 14.90 44.25
N ARG A 42 -19.00 14.67 44.10
CA ARG A 42 -18.03 14.89 45.17
C ARG A 42 -17.91 16.39 45.43
N ARG A 43 -18.71 16.92 46.37
CA ARG A 43 -18.69 18.33 46.79
C ARG A 43 -17.32 18.83 47.30
N HIS A 44 -16.34 17.95 47.53
CA HIS A 44 -15.00 18.32 47.98
C HIS A 44 -13.90 18.38 46.91
N LYS A 45 -14.20 18.14 45.62
CA LYS A 45 -13.17 18.11 44.57
C LYS A 45 -13.27 19.19 43.49
N ALA A 46 -14.23 20.11 43.59
CA ALA A 46 -14.26 21.29 42.71
C ALA A 46 -13.06 22.24 42.92
N LEU A 47 -12.35 22.12 44.05
CA LEU A 47 -11.11 22.85 44.33
C LEU A 47 -9.83 22.13 43.88
N ARG A 48 -9.91 20.90 43.33
CA ARG A 48 -8.69 20.08 43.17
C ARG A 48 -8.59 19.22 41.91
N SER A 49 -9.36 19.45 40.86
CA SER A 49 -9.18 18.66 39.62
C SER A 49 -9.57 19.43 38.35
N GLU A 50 -8.91 20.55 38.09
CA GLU A 50 -8.32 20.77 36.76
C GLU A 50 -6.89 20.23 36.80
N GLU A 51 -6.74 18.92 37.03
CA GLU A 51 -5.48 18.26 36.67
C GLU A 51 -5.52 18.14 35.15
N VAL A 52 -5.15 19.23 34.47
CA VAL A 52 -4.87 19.22 33.04
C VAL A 52 -3.72 18.24 32.89
N LEU A 53 -4.04 17.02 32.44
CA LEU A 53 -3.01 16.06 32.07
C LEU A 53 -2.12 16.78 31.06
N PRO A 54 -0.78 16.77 31.23
CA PRO A 54 0.12 17.35 30.25
C PRO A 54 -0.28 16.77 28.89
N VAL A 55 -0.64 17.64 27.95
CA VAL A 55 -0.91 17.23 26.58
C VAL A 55 0.36 16.54 26.11
N VAL A 56 0.32 15.21 25.96
CA VAL A 56 1.46 14.47 25.44
C VAL A 56 1.63 14.96 24.02
N GLU A 57 2.77 15.59 23.72
CA GLU A 57 3.12 15.92 22.35
C GLU A 57 2.99 14.64 21.54
N VAL A 58 2.04 14.63 20.60
CA VAL A 58 1.80 13.48 19.75
C VAL A 58 3.15 13.13 19.13
N PRO A 59 3.67 11.90 19.31
CA PRO A 59 4.96 11.56 18.75
C PRO A 59 4.94 11.91 17.26
N GLY A 60 5.91 12.72 16.84
CA GLY A 60 5.95 13.26 15.48
C GLY A 60 5.92 12.15 14.42
N PRO A 61 5.73 12.51 13.13
CA PRO A 61 5.75 11.55 12.04
C PRO A 61 6.97 10.64 12.17
N ARG A 62 6.76 9.33 12.02
CA ARG A 62 7.83 8.34 12.17
C ARG A 62 8.98 8.68 11.22
N ILE A 63 10.15 8.97 11.79
CA ILE A 63 11.39 9.18 11.05
C ILE A 63 12.07 7.82 10.88
N LEU A 64 12.43 7.47 9.64
CA LEU A 64 13.14 6.23 9.35
C LEU A 64 14.61 6.35 9.79
N SER A 65 15.12 5.28 10.40
CA SER A 65 16.55 5.18 10.69
C SER A 65 17.38 5.10 9.40
N PRO A 66 18.67 5.47 9.43
CA PRO A 66 19.54 5.33 8.25
C PRO A 66 19.61 3.89 7.70
N LYS A 67 19.50 2.89 8.58
CA LYS A 67 19.46 1.48 8.18
C LYS A 67 18.17 1.12 7.43
N GLU A 68 17.02 1.63 7.88
CA GLU A 68 15.75 1.41 7.19
C GLU A 68 15.71 2.11 5.84
N GLN A 69 16.25 3.34 5.75
CA GLN A 69 16.36 4.07 4.49
C GLN A 69 17.23 3.32 3.46
N HIS A 70 18.39 2.82 3.89
CA HIS A 70 19.24 2.01 3.02
C HIS A 70 18.54 0.75 2.52
N ARG A 71 17.86 0.01 3.41
CA ARG A 71 17.13 -1.21 3.03
C ARG A 71 15.99 -0.93 2.04
N LEU A 72 15.31 0.22 2.16
CA LEU A 72 14.29 0.64 1.21
C LEU A 72 14.89 0.98 -0.16
N ALA A 73 16.01 1.72 -0.18
CA ALA A 73 16.71 2.04 -1.42
C ALA A 73 17.20 0.77 -2.15
N ASP A 74 17.73 -0.20 -1.42
CA ASP A 74 18.14 -1.49 -2.01
C ASP A 74 16.95 -2.26 -2.59
N GLN A 75 15.80 -2.25 -1.91
CA GLN A 75 14.58 -2.89 -2.39
C GLN A 75 14.03 -2.22 -3.65
N GLU A 76 14.07 -0.88 -3.69
CA GLU A 76 13.68 -0.11 -4.87
C GLU A 76 14.60 -0.40 -6.06
N GLU A 77 15.93 -0.38 -5.86
CA GLU A 77 16.89 -0.68 -6.93
C GLU A 77 16.74 -2.12 -7.44
N ASN A 78 16.50 -3.10 -6.56
CA ASN A 78 16.21 -4.47 -6.96
C ASN A 78 14.97 -4.56 -7.85
N THR A 79 13.90 -3.83 -7.48
CA THR A 79 12.66 -3.78 -8.26
C THR A 79 12.89 -3.14 -9.64
N LEU A 80 13.61 -2.01 -9.69
CA LEU A 80 13.96 -1.34 -10.94
C LEU A 80 14.87 -2.21 -11.81
N ARG A 81 15.78 -2.98 -11.20
CA ARG A 81 16.63 -3.94 -11.91
C ARG A 81 15.82 -5.04 -12.58
N GLU A 82 14.84 -5.61 -11.88
CA GLU A 82 13.93 -6.60 -12.45
C GLU A 82 13.13 -6.02 -13.61
N LEU A 83 12.60 -4.80 -13.47
CA LEU A 83 11.94 -4.08 -14.56
C LEU A 83 12.87 -3.96 -15.78
N ARG A 84 14.12 -3.51 -15.60
CA ARG A 84 15.08 -3.37 -16.71
C ARG A 84 15.38 -4.70 -17.40
N LEU A 85 15.46 -5.80 -16.67
CA LEU A 85 15.64 -7.14 -17.25
C LEU A 85 14.44 -7.54 -18.11
N PHE A 86 13.22 -7.32 -17.61
CA PHE A 86 11.99 -7.61 -18.33
C PHE A 86 11.85 -6.77 -19.60
N LEU A 87 12.04 -5.44 -19.52
CA LEU A 87 11.96 -4.55 -20.68
C LEU A 87 13.00 -4.91 -21.75
N ARG A 88 14.22 -5.29 -21.32
CA ARG A 88 15.28 -5.73 -22.23
C ARG A 88 14.89 -7.01 -22.97
N ASP A 89 14.28 -7.98 -22.28
CA ASP A 89 13.80 -9.22 -22.91
C ASP A 89 12.71 -8.94 -23.96
N VAL A 90 11.70 -8.14 -23.60
CA VAL A 90 10.62 -7.74 -24.53
C VAL A 90 11.19 -7.04 -25.76
N THR A 91 12.06 -6.05 -25.56
CA THR A 91 12.67 -5.28 -26.66
C THR A 91 13.52 -6.18 -27.57
N LYS A 92 14.28 -7.13 -27.01
CA LYS A 92 15.06 -8.10 -27.80
C LYS A 92 14.17 -9.00 -28.65
N ARG A 93 13.05 -9.50 -28.10
CA ARG A 93 12.12 -10.33 -28.86
C ARG A 93 11.51 -9.56 -30.03
N LEU A 94 11.19 -8.28 -29.85
CA LEU A 94 10.72 -7.41 -30.93
C LEU A 94 11.80 -7.19 -32.00
N ALA A 95 13.05 -6.96 -31.60
CA ALA A 95 14.15 -6.70 -32.51
C ALA A 95 14.58 -7.92 -33.36
N ILE A 96 14.31 -9.15 -32.90
CA ILE A 96 14.64 -10.39 -33.63
C ILE A 96 13.56 -10.71 -34.68
N ASP A 97 12.32 -10.26 -34.46
CA ASP A 97 11.23 -10.52 -35.40
C ASP A 97 11.40 -9.69 -36.67
N LYS A 98 11.57 -10.39 -37.81
CA LYS A 98 11.79 -9.77 -39.12
C LYS A 98 10.68 -8.80 -39.52
N ARG A 99 9.46 -8.99 -39.03
CA ARG A 99 8.31 -8.11 -39.33
C ARG A 99 8.52 -6.69 -38.80
N PHE A 100 9.33 -6.54 -37.75
CA PHE A 100 9.60 -5.26 -37.10
C PHE A 100 11.01 -4.72 -37.38
N ASN A 101 11.76 -5.34 -38.31
CA ASN A 101 13.16 -4.97 -38.57
C ASN A 101 13.34 -3.50 -39.01
N ILE A 102 12.31 -2.90 -39.64
CA ILE A 102 12.32 -1.48 -40.02
C ILE A 102 12.43 -0.53 -38.81
N PHE A 103 12.10 -1.00 -37.59
CA PHE A 103 12.17 -0.23 -36.36
C PHE A 103 13.44 -0.52 -35.54
N SER A 104 14.35 -1.35 -36.04
CA SER A 104 15.55 -1.78 -35.30
C SER A 104 16.56 -0.65 -35.08
N LYS A 105 16.59 0.34 -35.98
CA LYS A 105 17.52 1.47 -35.97
C LYS A 105 16.77 2.76 -36.30
N PRO A 106 17.34 3.94 -36.00
CA PRO A 106 16.81 5.21 -36.46
C PRO A 106 16.67 5.23 -38.00
N VAL A 107 15.69 5.98 -38.48
CA VAL A 107 15.52 6.23 -39.92
C VAL A 107 16.73 7.00 -40.44
N ASP A 108 17.25 6.58 -41.58
CA ASP A 108 18.38 7.25 -42.25
C ASP A 108 17.88 8.51 -42.95
N ILE A 109 18.39 9.66 -42.52
CA ILE A 109 18.02 10.99 -43.07
C ILE A 109 18.58 11.23 -44.46
N GLU A 110 19.61 10.49 -44.88
CA GLU A 110 20.14 10.57 -46.24
C GLU A 110 19.19 9.87 -47.22
N GLU A 111 18.49 8.83 -46.76
CA GLU A 111 17.47 8.12 -47.55
C GLU A 111 16.11 8.84 -47.50
N VAL A 112 15.75 9.42 -46.36
CA VAL A 112 14.48 10.15 -46.14
C VAL A 112 14.76 11.52 -45.53
N SER A 113 15.00 12.51 -46.38
CA SER A 113 15.48 13.84 -45.98
C SER A 113 14.44 14.71 -45.26
N ASP A 114 13.15 14.51 -45.52
CA ASP A 114 12.05 15.23 -44.89
C ASP A 114 11.56 14.58 -43.58
N TYR A 115 12.16 13.46 -43.15
CA TYR A 115 11.69 12.67 -42.02
C TYR A 115 11.58 13.48 -40.72
N LEU A 116 12.61 14.28 -40.42
CA LEU A 116 12.66 15.10 -39.21
C LEU A 116 11.81 16.37 -39.29
N GLU A 117 11.28 16.72 -40.48
CA GLU A 117 10.32 17.82 -40.61
C GLU A 117 8.94 17.41 -40.09
N VAL A 118 8.59 16.13 -40.23
CA VAL A 118 7.30 15.57 -39.82
C VAL A 118 7.38 14.90 -38.43
N ILE A 119 8.45 14.13 -38.19
CA ILE A 119 8.61 13.34 -36.96
C ILE A 119 9.55 14.07 -35.99
N ILE A 120 8.94 14.78 -35.04
CA ILE A 120 9.65 15.63 -34.08
C ILE A 120 10.43 14.83 -33.03
N GLN A 121 9.92 13.66 -32.63
CA GLN A 121 10.50 12.81 -31.59
C GLN A 121 10.67 11.38 -32.12
N PRO A 122 11.68 11.13 -32.96
CA PRO A 122 11.93 9.80 -33.49
C PRO A 122 12.29 8.82 -32.35
N MET A 123 11.88 7.56 -32.51
CA MET A 123 12.20 6.49 -31.58
C MET A 123 12.35 5.17 -32.36
N ASP A 124 13.27 4.33 -31.89
CA ASP A 124 13.59 3.03 -32.48
C ASP A 124 14.03 2.05 -31.39
N LEU A 125 14.09 0.75 -31.71
CA LEU A 125 14.38 -0.30 -30.73
C LEU A 125 15.80 -0.21 -30.17
N SER A 126 16.78 0.30 -30.93
CA SER A 126 18.14 0.52 -30.41
C SER A 126 18.17 1.67 -29.40
N THR A 127 17.46 2.77 -29.67
CA THR A 127 17.30 3.88 -28.72
C THR A 127 16.54 3.45 -27.46
N VAL A 128 15.48 2.63 -27.60
CA VAL A 128 14.77 2.05 -26.45
C VAL A 128 15.71 1.21 -25.59
N MET A 129 16.57 0.38 -26.21
CA MET A 129 17.59 -0.38 -25.49
C MET A 129 18.54 0.52 -24.70
N THR A 130 19.06 1.58 -25.32
CA THR A 130 19.91 2.57 -24.64
C THR A 130 19.17 3.25 -23.48
N LYS A 131 17.89 3.58 -23.63
CA LYS A 131 17.06 4.16 -22.55
C LYS A 131 16.88 3.20 -21.37
N ILE A 132 16.75 1.90 -21.62
CA ILE A 132 16.71 0.87 -20.57
C ILE A 132 18.05 0.84 -19.82
N ASP A 133 19.17 0.79 -20.56
CA ASP A 133 20.52 0.70 -19.98
C ASP A 133 20.93 1.97 -19.22
N THR A 134 20.39 3.12 -19.60
CA THR A 134 20.62 4.42 -18.95
C THR A 134 19.53 4.82 -17.95
N HIS A 135 18.71 3.85 -17.52
CA HIS A 135 17.73 3.99 -16.43
C HIS A 135 16.66 5.07 -16.70
N LYS A 136 16.23 5.24 -17.94
CA LYS A 136 15.23 6.26 -18.33
C LYS A 136 13.78 5.83 -18.17
N TYR A 137 13.54 4.57 -17.80
CA TYR A 137 12.21 4.04 -17.54
C TYR A 137 12.11 3.63 -16.07
N LEU A 138 11.26 4.31 -15.31
CA LEU A 138 11.00 3.99 -13.90
C LEU A 138 9.74 3.13 -13.75
N THR A 139 8.85 3.19 -14.75
CA THR A 139 7.63 2.40 -14.81
C THR A 139 7.45 1.77 -16.18
N ALA A 140 6.61 0.72 -16.26
CA ALA A 140 6.20 0.15 -17.54
C ALA A 140 5.42 1.15 -18.40
N LYS A 141 4.74 2.13 -17.77
CA LYS A 141 4.04 3.20 -18.47
C LYS A 141 5.00 4.14 -19.20
N ASP A 142 6.20 4.35 -18.67
CA ASP A 142 7.20 5.19 -19.34
C ASP A 142 7.76 4.53 -20.62
N PHE A 143 7.68 3.19 -20.69
CA PHE A 143 8.13 2.39 -21.82
C PHE A 143 7.08 2.27 -22.94
N LEU A 144 5.79 2.32 -22.60
CA LEU A 144 4.66 2.19 -23.53
C LEU A 144 4.25 3.53 -24.14
#